data_AF-E5XTY0-F1
#
_entry.id   AF-E5XTY0-F1
#
_cell.length_a   1.000
_cell.length_b   1.000
_cell.length_c   1.000
_cell.angle_alpha   90.00
_cell.angle_beta   90.00
_cell.angle_gamma   90.00
#
_symmetry.space_group_name_H-M   'P 1'
#
loop_
_entity.id
_entity.type
_entity.pdbx_description
1 polymer ?
#
loop_
_entity_poly.entity_id
_entity_poly.type
_entity_poly.pdbx_seq_one_letter_code
_entity_poly.pdbx_strand_id
1 'polypeptide(L)' 'MKSLYLTIPMSVFGEVEKRRKELRMSRSEFFARAAQQYIAEMDAKARRAARSAT' A
#
# COMPACT_ATOMS: atom_id res chain seq x y z
N MET A 1 16.64 -9.75 0.47
CA MET A 1 15.50 -8.88 0.86
C MET A 1 16.05 -7.72 1.69
N LYS A 2 15.69 -6.47 1.39
CA LYS A 2 16.16 -5.30 2.15
C LYS A 2 15.07 -4.86 3.11
N SER A 3 15.37 -4.82 4.41
CA SER A 3 14.44 -4.31 5.43
C SER A 3 14.51 -2.80 5.47
N LEU A 4 13.35 -2.14 5.59
CA LEU A 4 13.24 -0.69 5.69
C LEU A 4 12.39 -0.32 6.89
N TYR A 5 12.63 0.86 7.47
CA TYR A 5 11.91 1.39 8.61
C TYR A 5 11.05 2.56 8.17
N LEU A 6 9.79 2.59 8.63
CA LEU A 6 8.81 3.62 8.30
C LEU A 6 8.23 4.16 9.59
N THR A 7 7.94 5.46 9.62
CA THR A 7 7.15 6.08 10.68
C THR A 7 5.77 6.38 10.12
N ILE A 8 4.73 5.91 10.80
CA ILE A 8 3.32 6.15 10.46
C ILE A 8 2.55 6.52 11.73
N PRO A 9 1.40 7.21 11.61
CA PRO A 9 0.55 7.50 12.75
C PRO A 9 0.15 6.22 13.49
N MET A 10 0.11 6.27 14.83
CA MET A 10 -0.24 5.12 15.67
C MET A 10 -1.63 4.56 15.37
N SER A 11 -2.59 5.43 15.01
CA SER A 11 -3.94 5.01 14.58
C SER A 11 -3.88 4.10 13.36
N VAL A 12 -3.14 4.51 12.33
CA VAL A 12 -2.93 3.74 11.10
C VAL A 12 -2.21 2.44 11.41
N PHE A 13 -1.17 2.47 12.26
CA PHE A 13 -0.46 1.25 12.67
C PHE A 13 -1.40 0.25 13.36
N GLY A 14 -2.30 0.72 14.23
CA GLY A 14 -3.29 -0.12 14.91
C GLY A 14 -4.23 -0.83 13.92
N GLU A 15 -4.72 -0.11 12.91
CA GLU A 15 -5.57 -0.68 11.86
C GLU A 15 -4.82 -1.71 10.99
N VAL A 16 -3.58 -1.40 10.62
CA VAL A 16 -2.71 -2.34 9.89
C VAL A 16 -2.47 -3.61 10.70
N GLU A 17 -2.16 -3.48 11.99
CA GLU A 17 -1.94 -4.62 12.88
C GLU A 17 -3.19 -5.50 13.01
N LYS A 18 -4.37 -4.89 13.10
CA LYS A 18 -5.64 -5.63 13.13
C LYS A 18 -5.86 -6.38 11.82
N ARG A 19 -5.82 -5.67 10.68
CA ARG A 19 -6.15 -6.26 9.38
C ARG A 19 -5.15 -7.32 8.94
N ARG A 20 -3.84 -7.12 9.16
CA ARG A 20 -2.84 -8.14 8.80
C ARG A 20 -3.06 -9.44 9.57
N LYS A 21 -3.51 -9.37 10.83
CA LYS A 21 -3.77 -10.55 11.66
C LYS A 21 -5.00 -11.30 11.15
N GLU A 22 -6.07 -10.57 10.84
CA GLU A 22 -7.28 -11.13 10.20
C GLU A 22 -6.93 -11.85 8.88
N LEU A 23 -6.02 -11.28 8.09
CA LEU A 23 -5.54 -11.84 6.82
C LEU A 23 -4.40 -12.86 6.97
N ARG A 24 -3.92 -13.13 8.19
CA ARG A 24 -2.76 -14.01 8.47
C ARG A 24 -1.48 -13.62 7.70
N MET A 25 -1.26 -12.33 7.50
CA MET A 25 -0.10 -11.78 6.79
C MET A 25 0.96 -11.26 7.75
N SER A 26 2.21 -11.32 7.30
CA SER A 26 3.30 -10.58 7.96
C SER A 26 3.15 -9.07 7.72
N ARG A 27 3.79 -8.25 8.56
CA ARG A 27 3.83 -6.78 8.36
C ARG A 27 4.43 -6.43 6.99
N SER A 28 5.57 -7.04 6.66
CA SER A 28 6.26 -6.79 5.38
C SER A 28 5.40 -7.17 4.18
N GLU A 29 4.69 -8.31 4.25
CA GLU A 29 3.77 -8.71 3.20
C GLU A 29 2.61 -7.73 3.05
N PHE A 30 1.99 -7.33 4.16
CA PHE A 30 0.89 -6.37 4.15
C PHE A 30 1.30 -5.06 3.47
N PHE A 31 2.44 -4.48 3.89
CA PHE A 31 2.94 -3.23 3.31
C PHE A 31 3.40 -3.40 1.86
N ALA A 32 3.98 -4.55 1.48
CA ALA A 32 4.33 -4.82 0.09
C ALA A 32 3.09 -4.84 -0.82
N ARG A 33 2.02 -5.53 -0.40
CA ARG A 33 0.75 -5.57 -1.15
C ARG A 33 0.10 -4.19 -1.22
N ALA A 34 0.09 -3.44 -0.11
CA ALA A 34 -0.44 -2.08 -0.08
C ALA A 34 0.33 -1.15 -1.03
N ALA A 35 1.66 -1.23 -1.06
CA ALA A 35 2.48 -0.46 -1.98
C ALA A 35 2.22 -0.83 -3.44
N GLN A 36 2.15 -2.13 -3.76
CA GLN A 36 1.83 -2.61 -5.11
C GLN A 36 0.47 -2.10 -5.59
N GLN A 37 -0.55 -2.18 -4.74
CA GLN A 37 -1.87 -1.67 -5.05
C GLN A 37 -1.85 -0.17 -5.31
N TYR A 38 -1.22 0.61 -4.44
CA TYR A 38 -1.16 2.07 -4.59
C TYR A 38 -0.43 2.49 -5.87
N ILE A 39 0.68 1.83 -6.22
CA ILE A 39 1.39 2.07 -7.49
C ILE A 39 0.47 1.80 -8.68
N ALA A 40 -0.23 0.65 -8.69
CA ALA A 40 -1.15 0.31 -9.77
C ALA A 40 -2.30 1.32 -9.92
N GLU A 41 -2.82 1.84 -8.80
CA GLU A 41 -3.83 2.91 -8.80
C GLU A 41 -3.28 4.21 -9.39
N MET A 42 -2.04 4.60 -9.05
CA MET A 42 -1.40 5.79 -9.62
C MET A 42 -1.19 5.65 -11.12
N ASP A 43 -0.69 4.49 -11.56
CA ASP A 43 -0.51 4.22 -12.99
C ASP A 43 -1.84 4.26 -13.75
N ALA A 44 -2.91 3.72 -13.14
CA ALA A 44 -4.25 3.79 -13.72
C ALA A 44 -4.76 5.23 -13.83
N LYS A 45 -4.52 6.07 -12.82
CA LYS A 45 -4.86 7.51 -12.85
C LYS A 45 -4.08 8.24 -13.93
N ALA A 46 -2.76 8.01 -14.03
CA ALA A 46 -1.91 8.61 -15.05
C ALA A 46 -2.40 8.25 -16.47
N ARG A 47 -2.71 6.98 -16.72
CA ARG A 47 -3.27 6.53 -18.00
C ARG A 47 -4.63 7.17 -18.33
N ARG A 48 -5.49 7.37 -17.32
CA ARG A 48 -6.78 8.06 -17.52
C ARG A 48 -6.57 9.52 -17.91
N ALA A 49 -5.69 10.23 -17.21
CA ALA A 49 -5.39 11.63 -17.49
C ALA A 49 -4.80 11.83 -18.90
N ALA A 50 -3.92 10.92 -19.35
CA ALA A 50 -3.34 10.99 -20.69
C ALA A 50 -4.39 10.83 -21.81
N ARG A 51 -5.42 10.00 -21.59
CA ARG A 51 -6.50 9.77 -22.58
C ARG A 51 -7.53 10.89 -22.67
N SER A 52 -7.67 11.71 -21.62
CA SER A 52 -8.57 12.88 -21.64
C SER A 52 -7.95 14.12 -22.26
N ALA A 53 -6.66 14.08 -22.59
CA ALA A 53 -5.92 15.19 -23.22
C ALA A 53 -5.80 15.05 -24.75
N THR A 54 -6.48 14.06 -25.35
CA THR A 54 -6.57 13.79 -26.79
C THR A 54 -8.02 13.88 -27.22
#